data_AF-A0A4Y7KS17-F1
#
_entry.id   AF-A0A4Y7KS17-F1
#
_cell.length_a   1.000
_cell.length_b   1.000
_cell.length_c   1.000
_cell.angle_alpha   90.00
_cell.angle_beta   90.00
_cell.angle_gamma   90.00
#
_symmetry.space_group_name_H-M   'P 1'
#
loop_
_entity.id
_entity.type
_entity.pdbx_description
1 polymer ?
#
loop_
_entity_poly.entity_id
_entity_poly.type
_entity_poly.pdbx_seq_one_letter_code
_entity_poly.pdbx_strand_id
1 'polypeptide(L)'
;MCFINMGMMTCVLISSAVFNEQRGRAPAPSVEKETVLASDEDVISDLTEQHKEFLGSMQSRLTKLQVIRRYLERKDVKAAISAMEKMADHAIVADVIGVLAQKPDIITLDLCACLLPLLASLLESKMDGHLSISLEMLIKLIRVYGHVIHSTLSASSSVGVDLQQEQRLERCNLIFIELEKIKRCLPSLTRRGGSVAKSAQELSLALQEIL
;
A
#
# COMPACT_ATOMS: atom_id res chain seq x y z
N MET A 1 -3.13 -20.43 -29.69
CA MET A 1 -3.32 -20.88 -28.30
C MET A 1 -3.60 -19.66 -27.44
N CYS A 2 -4.89 -19.32 -27.32
CA CYS A 2 -5.39 -18.16 -26.60
C CYS A 2 -6.10 -18.67 -25.34
N PHE A 3 -5.46 -18.60 -24.18
CA PHE A 3 -6.11 -18.64 -22.87
C PHE A 3 -5.14 -18.03 -21.85
N ILE A 4 -5.19 -16.70 -21.67
CA ILE A 4 -4.61 -16.06 -20.49
C ILE A 4 -5.78 -15.46 -19.71
N ASN A 5 -6.20 -16.25 -18.72
CA ASN A 5 -6.86 -15.87 -17.47
C ASN A 5 -7.63 -14.54 -17.45
N MET A 6 -8.94 -14.64 -17.66
CA MET A 6 -9.94 -13.61 -17.41
C MET A 6 -10.24 -13.40 -15.90
N GLY A 7 -9.35 -13.84 -15.01
CA GLY A 7 -9.59 -13.93 -13.55
C GLY A 7 -8.77 -12.97 -12.67
N MET A 8 -7.88 -12.13 -13.22
CA MET A 8 -7.01 -11.25 -12.43
C MET A 8 -7.33 -9.75 -12.54
N MET A 9 -8.33 -9.37 -13.35
CA MET A 9 -8.68 -7.95 -13.55
C MET A 9 -9.72 -7.42 -12.55
N THR A 10 -10.34 -8.30 -11.75
CA THR A 10 -11.55 -7.97 -10.99
C THR A 10 -11.31 -7.51 -9.55
N CYS A 11 -10.09 -7.61 -9.00
CA CYS A 11 -9.85 -7.29 -7.58
C CYS A 11 -9.30 -5.89 -7.30
N VAL A 12 -8.98 -5.07 -8.32
CA VAL A 12 -8.41 -3.72 -8.10
C VAL A 12 -9.43 -2.59 -8.38
N LEU A 13 -10.63 -2.92 -8.88
CA LEU A 13 -11.63 -1.93 -9.29
C LEU A 13 -12.77 -1.69 -8.29
N ILE A 14 -12.53 -1.88 -6.99
CA ILE A 14 -13.48 -1.46 -5.95
C ILE A 14 -12.83 -0.42 -5.04
N SER A 15 -12.63 0.78 -5.60
CA SER A 15 -12.54 2.02 -4.82
C SER A 15 -12.89 3.19 -5.72
N SER A 16 -14.15 3.20 -6.18
CA SER A 16 -14.80 4.41 -6.69
C SER A 16 -16.19 4.62 -6.08
N ALA A 17 -16.57 3.85 -5.06
CA ALA A 17 -17.78 4.08 -4.29
C ALA A 17 -17.53 5.07 -3.14
N VAL A 18 -17.16 6.30 -3.48
CA VAL A 18 -17.42 7.46 -2.62
C VAL A 18 -18.00 8.55 -3.52
N PHE A 19 -19.19 8.29 -4.04
CA PHE A 19 -20.04 9.35 -4.55
C PHE A 19 -21.48 9.08 -4.10
N ASN A 20 -21.86 9.86 -3.10
CA ASN A 20 -23.21 10.34 -2.84
C ASN A 20 -24.25 9.33 -2.29
N GLU A 21 -24.38 9.30 -0.97
CA GLU A 21 -25.65 8.90 -0.33
C GLU A 21 -26.01 9.92 0.76
N GLN A 22 -26.54 11.06 0.31
CA GLN A 22 -27.35 11.92 1.16
C GLN A 22 -28.82 11.81 0.74
N ARG A 23 -29.63 11.49 1.76
CA ARG A 23 -30.94 12.08 2.06
C ARG A 23 -32.16 11.17 1.87
N GLY A 24 -32.73 10.79 3.01
CA GLY A 24 -34.14 10.45 3.14
C GLY A 24 -34.76 11.16 4.35
N ARG A 25 -35.30 12.38 4.16
CA ARG A 25 -36.45 12.89 4.94
C ARG A 25 -37.15 14.04 4.22
N ALA A 26 -38.47 13.92 4.12
CA ALA A 26 -39.43 14.79 3.41
C ALA A 26 -39.67 16.17 4.10
N PRO A 27 -40.34 17.14 3.45
CA PRO A 27 -40.01 18.58 3.55
C PRO A 27 -41.03 19.46 4.32
N ALA A 28 -40.61 20.67 4.68
CA ALA A 28 -41.46 21.85 4.90
C ALA A 28 -40.67 23.15 4.59
N PRO A 29 -41.33 24.27 4.22
CA PRO A 29 -40.82 25.17 3.19
C PRO A 29 -40.27 26.52 3.68
N SER A 30 -39.68 27.23 2.71
CA SER A 30 -39.51 28.69 2.56
C SER A 30 -38.14 29.30 2.84
N VAL A 31 -37.91 30.36 2.06
CA VAL A 31 -36.76 31.27 1.93
C VAL A 31 -35.81 30.91 0.79
N GLU A 32 -36.12 31.57 -0.33
CA GLU A 32 -35.31 31.80 -1.52
C GLU A 32 -33.84 32.00 -1.14
N LYS A 33 -33.03 30.99 -1.45
CA LYS A 33 -31.59 31.17 -1.64
C LYS A 33 -31.36 30.85 -3.10
N GLU A 34 -31.19 31.92 -3.87
CA GLU A 34 -30.79 31.91 -5.26
C GLU A 34 -29.50 31.07 -5.38
N THR A 35 -29.70 29.77 -5.60
CA THR A 35 -28.67 28.90 -6.11
C THR A 35 -28.46 29.37 -7.54
N VAL A 36 -27.34 30.03 -7.80
CA VAL A 36 -26.81 30.19 -9.15
C VAL A 36 -26.83 28.79 -9.75
N LEU A 37 -27.82 28.53 -10.61
CA LEU A 37 -27.91 27.29 -11.36
C LEU A 37 -26.73 27.36 -12.32
N ALA A 38 -25.72 26.51 -12.09
CA ALA A 38 -24.65 26.32 -13.05
C ALA A 38 -25.30 26.08 -14.42
N SER A 39 -24.86 26.82 -15.44
CA SER A 39 -25.38 26.63 -16.79
C SER A 39 -25.08 25.19 -17.22
N ASP A 40 -25.94 24.60 -18.05
CA ASP A 40 -25.67 23.27 -18.62
C ASP A 40 -24.29 23.22 -19.30
N GLU A 41 -23.86 24.35 -19.90
CA GLU A 41 -22.54 24.50 -20.49
C GLU A 41 -21.40 24.42 -19.45
N ASP A 42 -21.57 25.03 -18.28
CA ASP A 42 -20.59 24.98 -17.20
C ASP A 42 -20.46 23.54 -16.67
N VAL A 43 -21.58 22.84 -16.50
CA VAL A 43 -21.62 21.43 -16.07
C VAL A 43 -20.93 20.52 -17.09
N ILE A 44 -21.17 20.73 -18.38
CA ILE A 44 -20.52 19.96 -19.46
C ILE A 44 -19.01 20.23 -19.49
N SER A 45 -18.60 21.49 -19.31
CA SER A 45 -17.19 21.87 -19.24
C SER A 45 -16.48 21.17 -18.07
N ASP A 46 -17.04 21.26 -16.86
CA ASP A 46 -16.49 20.63 -15.65
C ASP A 46 -16.36 19.11 -15.82
N LEU A 47 -17.41 18.45 -16.34
CA LEU A 47 -17.39 17.01 -16.58
C LEU A 47 -16.31 16.63 -17.60
N THR A 48 -16.16 17.42 -18.66
CA THR A 48 -15.16 17.19 -19.71
C THR A 48 -13.74 17.37 -19.17
N GLU A 49 -13.51 18.32 -18.27
CA GLU A 49 -12.23 18.52 -17.60
C GLU A 49 -11.89 17.35 -16.68
N GLN A 50 -12.81 16.96 -15.79
CA GLN A 50 -12.64 15.80 -14.91
C GLN A 50 -12.38 14.51 -15.69
N HIS A 51 -13.03 14.33 -16.84
CA HIS A 51 -12.80 13.19 -17.71
C HIS A 51 -11.38 13.16 -18.26
N LYS A 52 -10.83 14.31 -18.68
CA LYS A 52 -9.44 14.42 -19.16
C LYS A 52 -8.45 14.10 -18.05
N GLU A 53 -8.66 14.62 -16.85
CA GLU A 53 -7.81 14.32 -15.69
C GLU A 53 -7.83 12.83 -15.35
N PHE A 54 -9.03 12.22 -15.34
CA PHE A 54 -9.19 10.80 -15.10
C PHE A 54 -8.45 9.96 -16.16
N LEU A 55 -8.64 10.27 -17.44
CA LEU A 55 -7.93 9.57 -18.52
C LEU A 55 -6.41 9.72 -18.41
N GLY A 56 -5.92 10.93 -18.14
CA GLY A 56 -4.49 11.19 -17.94
C GLY A 56 -3.91 10.38 -16.77
N SER A 57 -4.63 10.34 -15.65
CA SER A 57 -4.26 9.53 -14.48
C SER A 57 -4.21 8.04 -14.81
N MET A 58 -5.22 7.51 -15.52
CA MET A 58 -5.27 6.10 -15.91
C MET A 58 -4.19 5.71 -16.92
N GLN A 59 -3.89 6.56 -17.90
CA GLN A 59 -2.81 6.33 -18.85
C GLN A 59 -1.43 6.36 -18.19
N SER A 60 -1.21 7.30 -17.27
CA SER A 60 0.01 7.37 -16.46
C SER A 60 0.19 6.10 -15.63
N ARG A 61 -0.87 5.70 -14.91
CA ARG A 61 -0.87 4.48 -14.08
C ARG A 61 -0.59 3.22 -14.90
N LEU A 62 -1.25 3.07 -16.05
CA LEU A 62 -1.01 1.96 -16.98
C LEU A 62 0.45 1.91 -17.44
N THR A 63 1.01 3.05 -17.84
CA THR A 63 2.40 3.13 -18.34
C THR A 63 3.40 2.75 -17.25
N LYS A 64 3.22 3.25 -16.02
CA LYS A 64 4.05 2.90 -14.86
C LYS A 64 3.93 1.41 -14.54
N LEU A 65 2.72 0.85 -14.49
CA LEU A 65 2.50 -0.58 -14.24
C LEU A 65 3.11 -1.46 -15.33
N GLN A 66 3.09 -1.04 -16.60
CA GLN A 66 3.76 -1.77 -17.67
C GLN A 66 5.28 -1.84 -17.45
N VAL A 67 5.91 -0.78 -16.94
CA VAL A 67 7.33 -0.81 -16.56
C VAL A 67 7.57 -1.81 -15.43
N ILE A 68 6.77 -1.75 -14.36
CA ILE A 68 6.90 -2.70 -13.24
C ILE A 68 6.71 -4.14 -13.69
N ARG A 69 5.69 -4.39 -14.53
CA ARG A 69 5.40 -5.71 -15.08
C ARG A 69 6.60 -6.31 -15.80
N ARG A 70 7.36 -5.52 -16.58
CA ARG A 70 8.57 -6.01 -17.28
C ARG A 70 9.64 -6.53 -16.31
N TYR A 71 9.81 -5.90 -15.15
CA TYR A 71 10.72 -6.41 -14.11
C TYR A 71 10.20 -7.71 -13.49
N LEU A 72 8.90 -7.76 -13.18
CA LEU A 72 8.28 -8.95 -12.59
C LEU A 72 8.28 -10.16 -13.53
N GLU A 73 8.10 -9.96 -14.84
CA GLU A 73 8.20 -11.02 -15.86
C GLU A 73 9.61 -11.62 -15.94
N ARG A 74 10.64 -10.83 -15.63
CA ARG A 74 12.04 -11.27 -15.52
C ARG A 74 12.39 -11.86 -14.15
N LYS A 75 11.40 -11.97 -13.26
CA LYS A 75 11.57 -12.37 -11.84
C LYS A 75 12.51 -11.44 -11.05
N ASP A 76 12.70 -10.21 -11.51
CA ASP A 76 13.52 -9.21 -10.82
C ASP A 76 12.66 -8.32 -9.93
N VAL A 77 12.20 -8.89 -8.81
CA VAL A 77 11.33 -8.20 -7.84
C VAL A 77 12.05 -7.03 -7.18
N LYS A 78 13.36 -7.13 -6.99
CA LYS A 78 14.17 -6.06 -6.36
C LYS A 78 14.27 -4.84 -7.28
N ALA A 79 14.50 -5.03 -8.58
CA ALA A 79 14.44 -3.93 -9.53
C ALA A 79 13.04 -3.33 -9.65
N ALA A 80 11.98 -4.15 -9.57
CA ALA A 80 10.61 -3.66 -9.52
C ALA A 80 10.37 -2.74 -8.30
N ILE A 81 10.84 -3.15 -7.11
CA ILE A 81 10.80 -2.34 -5.89
C ILE A 81 11.52 -1.01 -6.07
N SER A 82 12.77 -1.04 -6.56
CA SER A 82 13.54 0.18 -6.80
C SER A 82 12.90 1.10 -7.85
N ALA A 83 12.23 0.53 -8.86
CA ALA A 83 11.50 1.32 -9.85
C ALA A 83 10.27 2.00 -9.22
N MET A 84 9.51 1.30 -8.36
CA MET A 84 8.37 1.89 -7.65
C MET A 84 8.79 3.03 -6.73
N GLU A 85 9.91 2.87 -6.02
CA GLU A 85 10.48 3.92 -5.16
C GLU A 85 10.79 5.17 -5.98
N LYS A 86 11.45 5.02 -7.13
CA LYS A 86 11.76 6.13 -8.05
C LYS A 86 10.53 6.80 -8.66
N MET A 87 9.44 6.06 -8.84
CA MET A 87 8.19 6.60 -9.36
C MET A 87 7.47 7.48 -8.33
N ALA A 88 7.74 7.29 -7.03
CA ALA A 88 7.13 8.02 -5.91
C ALA A 88 5.60 8.14 -6.02
N ASP A 89 4.94 7.06 -6.47
CA ASP A 89 3.51 7.02 -6.74
C ASP A 89 2.81 5.94 -5.89
N HIS A 90 2.09 6.39 -4.86
CA HIS A 90 1.40 5.51 -3.92
C HIS A 90 0.37 4.59 -4.59
N ALA A 91 -0.26 4.99 -5.70
CA ALA A 91 -1.23 4.13 -6.38
C ALA A 91 -0.53 2.92 -7.04
N ILE A 92 0.67 3.14 -7.60
CA ILE A 92 1.48 2.06 -8.18
C ILE A 92 1.97 1.12 -7.09
N VAL A 93 2.46 1.67 -5.98
CA VAL A 93 2.90 0.85 -4.83
C VAL A 93 1.72 0.02 -4.31
N ALA A 94 0.55 0.63 -4.10
CA ALA A 94 -0.64 -0.08 -3.62
C ALA A 94 -1.06 -1.24 -4.55
N ASP A 95 -1.09 -1.02 -5.87
CA ASP A 95 -1.44 -2.06 -6.85
C ASP A 95 -0.51 -3.27 -6.77
N VAL A 96 0.78 -3.01 -6.77
CA VAL A 96 1.79 -4.06 -6.83
C VAL A 96 1.89 -4.79 -5.49
N ILE A 97 1.85 -4.06 -4.37
CA ILE A 97 1.83 -4.65 -3.04
C ILE A 97 0.57 -5.51 -2.84
N GLY A 98 -0.60 -5.04 -3.29
CA GLY A 98 -1.84 -5.81 -3.23
C GLY A 98 -1.73 -7.17 -3.94
N VAL A 99 -1.04 -7.22 -5.09
CA VAL A 99 -0.76 -8.47 -5.81
C VAL A 99 0.30 -9.31 -5.10
N LEU A 100 1.38 -8.70 -4.60
CA LEU A 100 2.45 -9.41 -3.88
C LEU A 100 1.94 -10.04 -2.58
N ALA A 101 1.01 -9.38 -1.89
CA ALA A 101 0.38 -9.86 -0.66
C ALA A 101 -0.45 -11.15 -0.85
N GLN A 102 -0.79 -11.51 -2.09
CA GLN A 102 -1.44 -12.77 -2.45
C GLN A 102 -0.44 -13.89 -2.78
N LYS A 103 0.86 -13.58 -2.86
CA LYS A 103 1.94 -14.52 -3.21
C LYS A 103 3.09 -14.44 -2.20
N PRO A 104 2.84 -14.77 -0.92
CA PRO A 104 3.85 -14.61 0.14
C PRO A 104 5.12 -15.43 -0.12
N ASP A 105 5.02 -16.56 -0.82
CA ASP A 105 6.15 -17.46 -1.14
C ASP A 105 7.26 -16.80 -1.97
N ILE A 106 6.96 -15.71 -2.67
CA ILE A 106 7.93 -14.97 -3.48
C ILE A 106 8.77 -14.03 -2.61
N ILE A 107 8.23 -13.60 -1.46
CA ILE A 107 8.86 -12.58 -0.62
C ILE A 107 9.88 -13.28 0.26
N THR A 108 11.16 -13.09 -0.03
CA THR A 108 12.29 -13.53 0.81
C THR A 108 12.61 -12.49 1.88
N LEU A 109 13.47 -12.84 2.85
CA LEU A 109 13.97 -11.89 3.85
C LEU A 109 14.69 -10.69 3.22
N ASP A 110 15.44 -10.88 2.14
CA ASP A 110 16.09 -9.78 1.40
C ASP A 110 15.05 -8.82 0.79
N LEU A 111 13.98 -9.38 0.20
CA LEU A 111 12.89 -8.57 -0.33
C LEU A 111 12.09 -7.88 0.77
N CYS A 112 11.93 -8.50 1.95
CA CYS A 112 11.30 -7.87 3.11
C CYS A 112 12.01 -6.57 3.48
N ALA A 113 13.35 -6.58 3.58
CA ALA A 113 14.16 -5.39 3.84
C ALA A 113 13.93 -4.29 2.79
N CYS A 114 13.79 -4.65 1.50
CA CYS A 114 13.52 -3.70 0.43
C CYS A 114 12.05 -3.21 0.39
N LEU A 115 11.10 -4.01 0.86
CA LEU A 115 9.67 -3.67 0.84
C LEU A 115 9.28 -2.73 1.97
N LEU A 116 9.93 -2.82 3.14
CA LEU A 116 9.56 -2.02 4.31
C LEU A 116 9.59 -0.50 4.06
N PRO A 117 10.60 0.08 3.39
CA PRO A 117 10.57 1.51 3.04
C PRO A 117 9.39 1.89 2.14
N LEU A 118 9.03 1.05 1.17
CA LEU A 118 7.86 1.28 0.32
C LEU A 118 6.56 1.23 1.14
N LEU A 119 6.43 0.27 2.05
CA LEU A 119 5.26 0.15 2.92
C LEU A 119 5.15 1.34 3.86
N ALA A 120 6.26 1.80 4.44
CA ALA A 120 6.32 3.02 5.24
C ALA A 120 5.86 4.24 4.44
N SER A 121 6.35 4.43 3.21
CA SER A 121 5.89 5.52 2.33
C SER A 121 4.38 5.42 2.04
N LEU A 122 3.86 4.21 1.86
CA LEU A 122 2.45 3.99 1.57
C LEU A 122 1.56 4.34 2.77
N LEU A 123 2.07 4.26 4.00
CA LEU A 123 1.38 4.70 5.22
C LEU A 123 1.21 6.23 5.31
N GLU A 124 1.92 7.00 4.48
CA GLU A 124 1.75 8.46 4.35
C GLU A 124 0.66 8.84 3.36
N SER A 125 0.04 7.86 2.68
CA SER A 125 -1.03 8.08 1.72
C SER A 125 -2.28 8.69 2.38
N LYS A 126 -2.95 9.57 1.63
CA LYS A 126 -4.24 10.15 2.05
C LYS A 126 -5.39 9.13 1.98
N MET A 127 -5.28 8.14 1.07
CA MET A 127 -6.31 7.15 0.77
C MET A 127 -6.30 5.99 1.76
N ASP A 128 -7.41 5.75 2.45
CA ASP A 128 -7.55 4.64 3.40
C ASP A 128 -7.30 3.26 2.76
N GLY A 129 -7.69 3.07 1.49
CA GLY A 129 -7.41 1.84 0.76
C GLY A 129 -5.92 1.53 0.65
N HIS A 130 -5.08 2.56 0.45
CA HIS A 130 -3.62 2.40 0.42
C HIS A 130 -3.07 2.03 1.80
N LEU A 131 -3.58 2.67 2.86
CA LEU A 131 -3.19 2.38 4.23
C LEU A 131 -3.53 0.94 4.60
N SER A 132 -4.75 0.47 4.28
CA SER A 132 -5.18 -0.90 4.53
C SER A 132 -4.27 -1.93 3.84
N ILE A 133 -3.93 -1.71 2.56
CA ILE A 133 -3.02 -2.59 1.81
C ILE A 133 -1.64 -2.64 2.47
N SER A 134 -1.11 -1.48 2.87
CA SER A 134 0.21 -1.40 3.54
C SER A 134 0.19 -2.14 4.88
N LEU A 135 -0.81 -1.88 5.73
CA LEU A 135 -0.95 -2.49 7.05
C LEU A 135 -1.12 -4.01 6.95
N GLU A 136 -1.96 -4.50 6.04
CA GLU A 136 -2.16 -5.94 5.82
C GLU A 136 -0.84 -6.63 5.41
N MET A 137 -0.10 -6.01 4.49
CA MET A 137 1.20 -6.54 4.07
C MET A 137 2.22 -6.54 5.20
N LEU A 138 2.29 -5.48 6.00
CA LEU A 138 3.18 -5.39 7.16
C LEU A 138 2.88 -6.48 8.19
N ILE A 139 1.61 -6.69 8.52
CA ILE A 139 1.18 -7.77 9.43
C ILE A 139 1.63 -9.14 8.89
N LYS A 140 1.44 -9.40 7.59
CA LYS A 140 1.89 -10.66 6.96
C LYS A 140 3.40 -10.83 7.04
N LEU A 141 4.17 -9.80 6.70
CA LEU A 141 5.64 -9.84 6.78
C LEU A 141 6.12 -10.14 8.19
N ILE A 142 5.53 -9.49 9.19
CA ILE A 142 5.82 -9.67 10.60
C ILE A 142 5.48 -11.10 11.06
N ARG A 143 4.33 -11.64 10.67
CA ARG A 143 3.95 -13.01 11.00
C ARG A 143 4.90 -14.05 10.40
N VAL A 144 5.42 -13.81 9.21
CA VAL A 144 6.32 -14.73 8.51
C VAL A 144 7.76 -14.61 9.03
N TYR A 145 8.26 -13.39 9.18
CA TYR A 145 9.68 -13.13 9.45
C TYR A 145 9.99 -12.70 10.88
N GLY A 146 8.98 -12.40 11.70
CA GLY A 146 9.14 -11.86 13.06
C GLY A 146 10.04 -12.70 13.95
N HIS A 147 9.77 -14.01 14.03
CA HIS A 147 10.60 -14.93 14.80
C HIS A 147 12.04 -14.99 14.27
N VAL A 148 12.23 -14.99 12.95
CA VAL A 148 13.55 -15.00 12.30
C VAL A 148 14.33 -13.73 12.66
N ILE A 149 13.68 -12.57 12.66
CA ILE A 149 14.27 -11.29 13.03
C ILE A 149 14.68 -11.32 14.50
N HIS A 150 13.72 -11.58 15.41
CA HIS A 150 13.97 -11.60 16.85
C HIS A 150 15.09 -12.57 17.23
N SER A 151 15.00 -13.84 16.80
CA SER A 151 16.02 -14.85 17.10
C SER A 151 17.42 -14.49 16.58
N THR A 152 17.52 -13.89 15.39
CA THR A 152 18.83 -13.47 14.84
C THR A 152 19.45 -12.35 15.66
N LEU A 153 18.64 -11.36 16.06
CA LEU A 153 19.11 -10.21 16.85
C LEU A 153 19.53 -10.64 18.26
N SER A 154 18.76 -11.52 18.90
CA SER A 154 19.08 -12.04 20.24
C SER A 154 20.32 -12.96 20.27
N ALA A 155 20.62 -13.64 19.16
CA ALA A 155 21.76 -14.58 19.07
C ALA A 155 23.11 -13.91 18.72
N SER A 156 23.14 -12.58 18.60
CA SER A 156 24.29 -11.79 18.11
C SER A 156 25.54 -11.80 19.01
N SER A 157 25.54 -12.51 20.14
CA SER A 157 26.71 -12.66 21.03
C SER A 157 27.75 -13.70 20.57
N SER A 158 27.57 -14.33 19.40
CA SER A 158 28.51 -15.34 18.89
C SER A 158 29.68 -14.69 18.14
N VAL A 159 30.89 -14.82 18.71
CA VAL A 159 32.16 -14.47 18.06
C VAL A 159 32.51 -15.59 17.07
N GLY A 160 32.34 -15.38 15.77
CA GLY A 160 32.65 -16.36 14.73
C GLY A 160 32.83 -15.75 13.34
N VAL A 161 33.54 -16.46 12.45
CA VAL A 161 33.85 -16.06 11.06
C VAL A 161 32.75 -16.53 10.10
N ASP A 162 31.48 -16.52 10.51
CA ASP A 162 30.36 -16.90 9.64
C ASP A 162 29.81 -15.66 8.91
N LEU A 163 30.35 -15.43 7.72
CA LEU A 163 29.91 -14.35 6.82
C LEU A 163 28.41 -14.44 6.47
N GLN A 164 27.83 -15.65 6.41
CA GLN A 164 26.42 -15.82 6.08
C GLN A 164 25.53 -15.40 7.25
N GLN A 165 25.92 -15.76 8.48
CA GLN A 165 25.23 -15.30 9.69
C GLN A 165 25.34 -13.78 9.84
N GLU A 166 26.49 -13.20 9.55
CA GLU A 166 26.72 -11.75 9.58
C GLU A 166 25.84 -11.01 8.57
N GLN A 167 25.76 -11.48 7.31
CA GLN A 167 24.87 -10.90 6.30
C GLN A 167 23.39 -11.03 6.66
N ARG A 168 22.98 -12.11 7.31
CA ARG A 168 21.60 -12.28 7.80
C ARG A 168 21.33 -11.29 8.93
N LEU A 169 22.27 -11.12 9.85
CA LEU A 169 22.17 -10.16 10.94
C LEU A 169 22.04 -8.72 10.41
N GLU A 170 22.85 -8.34 9.41
CA GLU A 170 22.76 -7.03 8.75
C GLU A 170 21.36 -6.77 8.17
N ARG A 171 20.80 -7.74 7.43
CA ARG A 171 19.43 -7.64 6.89
C ARG A 171 18.38 -7.52 7.99
N CYS A 172 18.49 -8.31 9.05
CA CYS A 172 17.58 -8.25 10.20
C CYS A 172 17.67 -6.89 10.92
N ASN A 173 18.86 -6.30 11.03
CA ASN A 173 19.04 -4.96 11.59
C ASN A 173 18.37 -3.88 10.73
N LEU A 174 18.53 -3.93 9.40
CA LEU A 174 17.84 -3.01 8.49
C LEU A 174 16.32 -3.11 8.63
N ILE A 175 15.80 -4.33 8.67
CA ILE A 175 14.39 -4.59 8.90
C ILE A 175 13.94 -4.01 10.25
N PHE A 176 14.68 -4.27 11.33
CA PHE A 176 14.35 -3.77 12.66
C PHE A 176 14.27 -2.24 12.72
N ILE A 177 15.23 -1.55 12.10
CA ILE A 177 15.25 -0.08 12.02
C ILE A 177 14.00 0.46 11.31
N GLU A 178 13.59 -0.15 10.20
CA GLU A 178 12.39 0.25 9.47
C GLU A 178 11.10 -0.07 10.24
N LEU A 179 11.02 -1.21 10.92
CA LEU A 179 9.88 -1.57 11.77
C LEU A 179 9.72 -0.58 12.94
N GLU A 180 10.81 -0.13 13.55
CA GLU A 180 10.78 0.91 14.59
C GLU A 180 10.33 2.29 14.05
N LYS A 181 10.63 2.62 12.80
CA LYS A 181 10.06 3.82 12.14
C LYS A 181 8.55 3.66 11.96
N ILE A 182 8.10 2.51 11.45
CA ILE A 182 6.68 2.21 11.24
C ILE A 182 5.91 2.24 12.57
N LYS A 183 6.46 1.63 13.63
CA LYS A 183 5.85 1.64 14.98
C LYS A 183 5.53 3.06 15.44
N ARG A 184 6.41 4.03 15.17
CA ARG A 184 6.21 5.44 15.52
C ARG A 184 5.09 6.13 14.75
N CYS A 185 4.73 5.67 13.55
CA CYS A 185 3.63 6.26 12.77
C CYS A 185 2.26 5.67 13.12
N LEU A 186 2.18 4.47 13.70
CA LEU A 186 0.91 3.78 14.02
C LEU A 186 -0.08 4.57 14.88
N PRO A 187 0.35 5.33 15.92
CA PRO A 187 -0.60 6.08 16.74
C PRO A 187 -1.45 7.08 15.93
N SER A 188 -0.92 7.60 14.81
CA SER A 188 -1.68 8.48 13.92
C SER A 188 -2.77 7.74 13.13
N LEU A 189 -2.50 6.50 12.75
CA LEU A 189 -3.40 5.64 11.97
C LEU A 189 -4.53 5.09 12.84
N THR A 190 -4.23 4.75 14.09
CA THR A 190 -5.25 4.31 15.06
C THR A 190 -6.31 5.38 15.33
N ARG A 191 -5.97 6.67 15.17
CA ARG A 191 -6.93 7.78 15.32
C ARG A 191 -7.88 7.95 14.15
N ARG A 192 -7.61 7.36 12.97
CA ARG A 192 -8.49 7.46 11.78
C ARG A 192 -9.80 6.69 11.92
N GLY A 193 -9.89 5.75 12.87
CA GLY A 193 -11.05 4.88 13.03
C GLY A 193 -11.18 3.82 11.92
N GLY A 194 -12.31 3.11 11.90
CA GLY A 194 -12.63 2.15 10.84
C GLY A 194 -11.70 0.93 10.75
N SER A 195 -11.58 0.36 9.55
CA SER A 195 -10.72 -0.81 9.27
C SER A 195 -9.23 -0.48 9.37
N VAL A 196 -8.83 0.74 9.02
CA VAL A 196 -7.43 1.22 9.13
C VAL A 196 -7.00 1.20 10.59
N ALA A 197 -7.81 1.74 11.52
CA ALA A 197 -7.46 1.72 12.94
C ALA A 197 -7.35 0.30 13.50
N LYS A 198 -8.28 -0.60 13.13
CA LYS A 198 -8.22 -2.01 13.55
C LYS A 198 -6.93 -2.69 13.08
N SER A 199 -6.57 -2.49 11.81
CA SER A 199 -5.34 -3.06 11.23
C SER A 199 -4.08 -2.44 11.86
N ALA A 200 -4.09 -1.14 12.16
CA ALA A 200 -2.98 -0.47 12.83
C ALA A 200 -2.80 -0.97 14.28
N GLN A 201 -3.88 -1.25 14.99
CA GLN A 201 -3.84 -1.86 16.32
C GLN A 201 -3.30 -3.30 16.28
N GLU A 202 -3.78 -4.11 15.34
CA GLU A 202 -3.29 -5.47 15.10
C GLU A 202 -1.79 -5.47 14.81
N LEU A 203 -1.34 -4.56 13.93
CA LEU A 203 0.08 -4.38 13.63
C LEU A 203 0.87 -3.94 14.87
N SER A 204 0.34 -3.02 15.68
CA SER A 204 0.99 -2.58 16.91
C SER A 204 1.19 -3.72 17.90
N LEU A 205 0.23 -4.64 18.03
CA LEU A 205 0.35 -5.83 18.88
C LEU A 205 1.39 -6.80 18.31
N ALA A 206 1.34 -7.08 17.02
CA ALA A 206 2.29 -7.97 16.36
C ALA A 206 3.74 -7.47 16.50
N LEU A 207 3.96 -6.15 16.48
CA LEU A 207 5.28 -5.56 16.69
C LEU A 207 5.80 -5.67 18.12
N GLN A 208 4.92 -5.66 19.15
CA GLN A 208 5.33 -5.79 20.56
C GLN A 208 5.93 -7.16 20.88
N GLU A 209 5.59 -8.19 20.11
CA GLU A 209 6.12 -9.54 20.29
C GLU A 209 7.56 -9.69 19.75
N ILE A 210 8.03 -8.74 18.94
CA ILE A 210 9.29 -8.84 18.16
C ILE A 210 10.28 -7.73 18.49
N LEU A 211 9.78 -6.52 18.82
CA LEU A 211 10.57 -5.32 19.12
C LEU A 211 10.56 -5.02 20.62
#